data_AF-A0A820FPS3-F1
#
_entry.id   AF-A0A820FPS3-F1
#
_cell.length_a   1.000
_cell.length_b   1.000
_cell.length_c   1.000
_cell.angle_alpha   90.00
_cell.angle_beta   90.00
_cell.angle_gamma   90.00
#
_symmetry.space_group_name_H-M   'P 1'
#
loop_
_entity.id
_entity.type
_entity.pdbx_description
1 polymer ?
#
loop_
_entity_poly.entity_id
_entity_poly.type
_entity_poly.pdbx_seq_one_letter_code
_entity_poly.pdbx_strand_id
1 'polypeptide(L)'
;RRTVILVLALVTVLVVSGVIAGLVYGLKRPFPTADIEFCGASHETYNITGSSILGKYSRAAVAVDSAECSKIGRHILEKNGTTMDAALAAAICNGVMNAHSMGIGGGTTILIYSK
;
A
#
# COMPACT_ATOMS: atom_id res chain seq x y z
N ARG A 1 -2.35 35.78 39.80
CA ARG A 1 -2.14 34.39 40.30
C ARG A 1 -3.33 33.47 40.01
N ARG A 2 -4.56 33.83 40.42
CA ARG A 2 -5.78 33.04 40.13
C ARG A 2 -6.06 32.87 38.62
N THR A 3 -5.95 33.96 37.84
CA THR A 3 -6.13 33.93 36.38
C THR A 3 -5.07 33.09 35.66
N VAL A 4 -3.82 33.09 36.13
CA VAL A 4 -2.72 32.29 35.55
C VAL A 4 -2.95 30.79 35.79
N ILE A 5 -3.42 30.41 36.97
CA ILE A 5 -3.76 29.01 37.29
C ILE A 5 -4.93 28.53 36.42
N LEU A 6 -5.94 29.37 36.19
CA LEU A 6 -7.07 29.05 35.31
C LEU A 6 -6.63 28.86 33.85
N VAL A 7 -5.71 29.69 33.35
CA VAL A 7 -5.19 29.57 31.98
C VAL A 7 -4.37 28.28 31.81
N LEU A 8 -3.50 27.93 32.78
CA LEU A 8 -2.72 26.69 32.72
C LEU A 8 -3.61 25.44 32.78
N ALA A 9 -4.67 25.47 33.60
CA ALA A 9 -5.65 24.39 33.66
C ALA A 9 -6.39 24.22 32.32
N LEU A 10 -6.80 25.31 31.67
CA LEU A 10 -7.46 25.25 30.37
C LEU A 10 -6.54 24.71 29.27
N VAL A 11 -5.28 25.16 29.24
CA VAL A 11 -4.29 24.70 28.24
C VAL A 11 -4.01 23.21 28.39
N THR A 12 -3.83 22.72 29.62
CA THR A 12 -3.59 21.29 29.86
C THR A 12 -4.79 20.42 29.48
N VAL A 13 -6.03 20.87 29.75
CA VAL A 13 -7.25 20.18 29.32
C VAL A 13 -7.35 20.11 27.80
N LEU A 14 -7.06 21.21 27.08
CA LEU A 14 -7.11 21.24 25.61
C LEU A 14 -6.05 20.31 25.00
N VAL A 15 -4.82 20.34 25.49
CA VAL A 15 -3.74 19.47 25.02
C VAL A 15 -4.07 18.00 25.28
N VAL A 16 -4.53 17.65 26.49
CA VAL A 16 -4.89 16.27 26.84
C VAL A 16 -6.08 15.79 25.99
N SER A 17 -7.09 16.63 25.78
CA SER A 17 -8.22 16.28 24.92
C SER A 17 -7.81 16.05 23.45
N GLY A 18 -6.88 16.85 22.92
CA GLY A 18 -6.36 16.72 21.57
C GLY A 18 -5.49 15.47 21.40
N VAL A 19 -4.68 15.13 22.40
CA VAL A 19 -3.87 13.90 22.39
C VAL A 19 -4.77 12.66 22.49
N ILE A 20 -5.76 12.66 23.39
CA ILE A 20 -6.71 11.55 23.52
C ILE A 20 -7.55 11.41 22.24
N ALA A 21 -8.05 12.51 21.68
CA ALA A 21 -8.77 12.48 20.41
C ALA A 21 -7.87 11.99 19.28
N GLY A 22 -6.66 12.53 19.14
CA GLY A 22 -5.69 12.10 18.13
C GLY A 22 -5.31 10.63 18.26
N LEU A 23 -5.15 10.13 19.49
CA LEU A 23 -4.84 8.72 19.76
C LEU A 23 -6.06 7.84 19.50
N VAL A 24 -7.27 8.23 19.91
CA VAL A 24 -8.50 7.48 19.64
C VAL A 24 -8.79 7.47 18.15
N TYR A 25 -8.78 8.62 17.47
CA TYR A 25 -9.01 8.69 16.03
C TYR A 25 -7.85 8.08 15.22
N GLY A 26 -6.62 8.09 15.76
CA GLY A 26 -5.43 7.49 15.15
C GLY A 26 -5.38 5.97 15.30
N LEU A 27 -5.67 5.44 16.50
CA LEU A 27 -5.76 4.00 16.78
C LEU A 27 -7.07 3.37 16.30
N LYS A 28 -8.14 4.17 16.21
CA LYS A 28 -9.44 3.77 15.68
C LYS A 28 -9.61 4.20 14.22
N ARG A 29 -8.53 4.64 13.54
CA ARG A 29 -8.47 4.34 12.12
C ARG A 29 -8.49 2.83 12.08
N PRO A 30 -9.57 2.21 11.60
CA PRO A 30 -9.46 0.82 11.24
C PRO A 30 -8.26 0.81 10.30
N PHE A 31 -7.25 0.01 10.61
CA PHE A 31 -6.51 -0.60 9.51
C PHE A 31 -7.60 -0.99 8.51
N PRO A 32 -7.57 -0.50 7.25
CA PRO A 32 -8.45 -1.03 6.24
C PRO A 32 -8.20 -2.55 6.29
N THR A 33 -9.13 -3.25 6.92
CA THR A 33 -9.12 -4.70 7.11
C THR A 33 -9.90 -5.34 5.97
N ALA A 34 -10.16 -4.57 4.91
CA ALA A 34 -10.75 -4.98 3.66
C ALA A 34 -9.70 -5.51 2.66
N ASP A 35 -8.44 -5.58 3.06
CA ASP A 35 -7.32 -6.03 2.25
C ASP A 35 -6.35 -6.84 3.10
N ILE A 36 -6.89 -7.82 3.86
CA ILE A 36 -6.13 -9.07 4.09
C ILE A 36 -6.12 -9.81 2.74
N GLU A 37 -5.39 -9.26 1.78
CA GLU A 37 -4.93 -10.01 0.61
C GLU A 37 -3.66 -10.73 1.06
N PHE A 38 -3.87 -11.80 1.81
CA PHE A 38 -2.88 -12.86 1.89
C PHE A 38 -2.47 -13.19 0.45
N CYS A 39 -1.17 -13.41 0.17
CA CYS A 39 -0.62 -13.71 -1.16
C CYS A 39 -1.18 -14.98 -1.84
N GLY A 40 -2.34 -15.49 -1.42
CA GLY A 40 -3.10 -16.59 -1.99
C GLY A 40 -4.61 -16.36 -2.09
N ALA A 41 -5.13 -15.13 -2.02
CA ALA A 41 -6.58 -14.90 -2.13
C ALA A 41 -6.96 -13.67 -2.97
N SER A 42 -6.51 -13.62 -4.23
CA SER A 42 -7.19 -12.81 -5.27
C SER A 42 -8.50 -13.49 -5.67
N HIS A 43 -9.55 -13.34 -4.87
CA HIS A 43 -10.90 -13.69 -5.30
C HIS A 43 -11.72 -12.43 -5.59
N GLU A 44 -11.25 -11.67 -6.59
CA GLU A 44 -12.21 -11.02 -7.48
C GLU A 44 -12.86 -12.17 -8.25
N THR A 45 -14.15 -12.43 -7.98
CA THR A 45 -14.93 -13.54 -8.55
C THR A 45 -15.07 -13.38 -10.06
N TYR A 46 -14.01 -13.70 -10.79
CA TYR A 46 -14.05 -13.99 -12.22
C TYR A 46 -14.49 -15.45 -12.38
N ASN A 47 -15.34 -15.78 -13.35
CA ASN A 47 -15.77 -17.16 -13.61
C ASN A 47 -14.55 -18.07 -13.85
N ILE A 48 -14.14 -18.83 -12.83
CA ILE A 48 -12.91 -19.61 -12.83
C ILE A 48 -13.12 -20.93 -13.59
N THR A 49 -12.74 -20.94 -14.85
CA THR A 49 -12.32 -22.15 -15.59
C THR A 49 -10.79 -22.21 -15.74
N GLY A 50 -10.04 -21.68 -14.76
CA GLY A 50 -8.59 -21.51 -14.89
C GLY A 50 -7.77 -21.39 -13.61
N SER A 51 -8.24 -21.89 -12.46
CA SER A 51 -7.37 -22.00 -11.27
C SER A 51 -6.32 -23.07 -11.54
N SER A 52 -5.13 -22.65 -11.94
CA SER A 52 -3.98 -23.53 -12.03
C SER A 52 -3.18 -23.38 -10.74
N ILE A 53 -2.96 -24.51 -10.06
CA ILE A 53 -2.12 -24.63 -8.84
C ILE A 53 -0.72 -24.03 -9.04
N LEU A 54 -0.29 -23.86 -10.30
CA LEU A 54 0.99 -23.28 -10.71
C LEU A 54 0.96 -21.76 -11.00
N GLY A 55 -0.21 -21.10 -10.97
CA GLY A 55 -0.32 -19.68 -11.35
C GLY A 55 0.01 -19.43 -12.82
N LYS A 56 -0.63 -20.16 -13.73
CA LYS A 56 -0.39 -20.04 -15.18
C LYS A 56 -1.19 -18.87 -15.76
N TYR A 57 -0.51 -17.76 -16.02
CA TYR A 57 -1.10 -16.57 -16.64
C TYR A 57 -1.06 -16.67 -18.17
N SER A 58 -2.13 -16.26 -18.85
CA SER A 58 -2.26 -16.36 -20.31
C SER A 58 -1.44 -15.32 -21.07
N ARG A 59 -1.23 -14.14 -20.48
CA ARG A 59 -0.52 -13.01 -21.11
C ARG A 59 0.66 -12.52 -20.28
N ALA A 60 0.39 -12.07 -19.05
CA ALA A 60 1.41 -11.54 -18.17
C ALA A 60 0.96 -11.60 -16.70
N ALA A 61 1.94 -11.44 -15.80
CA ALA A 61 1.74 -11.42 -14.36
C ALA A 61 2.62 -10.35 -13.73
N VAL A 62 2.11 -9.70 -12.69
CA VAL A 62 2.87 -8.74 -11.87
C VAL A 62 2.62 -9.09 -10.42
N ALA A 63 3.69 -9.20 -9.63
CA ALA A 63 3.63 -9.47 -8.21
C ALA A 63 4.53 -8.48 -7.46
N VAL A 64 3.95 -7.75 -6.51
CA VAL A 64 4.63 -6.83 -5.58
C VAL A 64 3.92 -6.87 -4.22
N ASP A 65 4.53 -6.29 -3.18
CA ASP A 65 4.04 -6.38 -1.79
C ASP A 65 2.64 -5.77 -1.57
N SER A 66 2.20 -4.87 -2.45
CA SER A 66 0.87 -4.25 -2.41
C SER A 66 -0.01 -4.74 -3.57
N ALA A 67 -1.22 -5.19 -3.24
CA ALA A 67 -2.20 -5.61 -4.22
C ALA A 67 -2.56 -4.50 -5.23
N GLU A 68 -2.72 -3.26 -4.76
CA GLU A 68 -3.00 -2.10 -5.61
C GLU A 68 -1.85 -1.82 -6.60
N CYS A 69 -0.61 -1.96 -6.14
CA CYS A 69 0.56 -1.77 -7.01
C CYS A 69 0.69 -2.89 -8.06
N SER A 70 0.28 -4.11 -7.72
CA SER A 70 0.19 -5.22 -8.68
C SER A 70 -0.86 -4.93 -9.78
N LYS A 71 -2.01 -4.36 -9.42
CA LYS A 71 -3.04 -3.91 -10.38
C LYS A 71 -2.51 -2.80 -11.29
N ILE A 72 -1.76 -1.83 -10.75
CA ILE A 72 -1.15 -0.75 -11.53
C ILE A 72 -0.17 -1.32 -12.57
N GLY A 73 0.74 -2.20 -12.16
CA GLY A 73 1.68 -2.84 -13.08
C GLY A 73 0.96 -3.67 -14.16
N ARG A 74 -0.08 -4.42 -13.80
CA ARG A 74 -0.93 -5.14 -14.76
C ARG A 74 -1.55 -4.19 -15.79
N HIS A 75 -2.08 -3.05 -15.34
CA HIS A 75 -2.70 -2.06 -16.22
C HIS A 75 -1.71 -1.44 -17.22
N ILE A 76 -0.43 -1.29 -16.85
CA ILE A 76 0.61 -0.88 -17.79
C ILE A 76 0.84 -1.94 -18.88
N LEU A 77 0.87 -3.22 -18.51
CA LEU A 77 0.98 -4.32 -19.49
C LEU A 77 -0.25 -4.42 -20.39
N GLU A 78 -1.45 -4.14 -19.87
CA GLU A 78 -2.69 -4.09 -20.64
C GLU A 78 -2.70 -2.95 -21.67
N LYS A 79 -2.01 -1.85 -21.36
CA LYS A 79 -1.77 -0.72 -22.28
C LYS A 79 -0.64 -0.97 -23.28
N ASN A 80 -0.24 -2.22 -23.48
CA ASN A 80 0.92 -2.62 -24.30
C ASN A 80 2.23 -1.94 -23.86
N GLY A 81 2.37 -1.59 -22.58
CA GLY A 81 3.66 -1.19 -22.00
C GLY A 81 4.64 -2.35 -21.97
N THR A 82 5.93 -2.04 -21.88
CA THR A 82 6.97 -3.06 -21.75
C THR A 82 6.96 -3.69 -20.35
N THR A 83 7.59 -4.86 -20.20
CA THR A 83 7.80 -5.48 -18.88
C THR A 83 8.55 -4.54 -17.94
N MET A 84 9.43 -3.69 -18.48
CA MET A 84 10.20 -2.71 -17.71
C MET A 84 9.32 -1.53 -17.26
N ASP A 85 8.44 -1.01 -18.12
CA ASP A 85 7.48 0.05 -17.75
C ASP A 85 6.54 -0.40 -16.64
N ALA A 86 6.05 -1.64 -16.74
CA ALA A 86 5.18 -2.23 -15.73
C ALA A 86 5.91 -2.45 -14.40
N ALA A 87 7.16 -2.93 -14.44
CA ALA A 87 7.99 -3.09 -13.25
C ALA A 87 8.29 -1.75 -12.59
N LEU A 88 8.59 -0.69 -13.37
CA LEU A 88 8.87 0.64 -12.84
C LEU A 88 7.62 1.27 -12.21
N ALA A 89 6.47 1.20 -12.88
CA ALA A 89 5.21 1.72 -12.35
C ALA A 89 4.82 1.01 -11.04
N ALA A 90 4.96 -0.31 -10.99
CA ALA A 90 4.72 -1.09 -9.78
C ALA A 90 5.72 -0.75 -8.67
N ALA A 91 7.01 -0.58 -8.99
CA ALA A 91 8.05 -0.23 -8.02
C ALA A 91 7.86 1.18 -7.43
N ILE A 92 7.47 2.17 -8.24
CA ILE A 92 7.15 3.52 -7.76
C ILE A 92 5.94 3.48 -6.82
N CYS A 93 4.88 2.77 -7.20
CA CYS A 93 3.72 2.57 -6.32
C CYS A 93 4.13 1.89 -5.01
N ASN A 94 4.93 0.82 -5.07
CA ASN A 94 5.35 0.09 -3.89
C ASN A 94 6.27 0.93 -2.99
N GLY A 95 7.06 1.84 -3.56
CA GLY A 95 7.83 2.83 -2.81
C GLY A 95 6.97 3.81 -2.00
N VAL A 96 5.79 4.17 -2.51
CA VAL A 96 4.83 5.01 -1.77
C VAL A 96 4.11 4.20 -0.68
N MET A 97 3.69 2.97 -1.01
CA MET A 97 2.98 2.10 -0.07
C MET A 97 3.89 1.56 1.04
N ASN A 98 5.16 1.30 0.73
CA ASN A 98 6.14 0.68 1.60
C ASN A 98 7.40 1.56 1.76
N ALA A 99 7.20 2.83 2.12
CA ALA A 99 8.27 3.82 2.27
C ALA A 99 9.36 3.45 3.30
N HIS A 100 9.05 2.51 4.21
CA HIS A 100 10.04 1.99 5.18
C HIS A 100 11.08 1.08 4.51
N SER A 101 10.74 0.38 3.42
CA SER A 101 11.61 -0.62 2.78
C SER A 101 12.00 -0.26 1.34
N MET A 102 11.29 0.67 0.71
CA MET A 102 11.53 1.12 -0.65
C MET A 102 11.47 2.65 -0.70
N GLY A 103 12.21 3.27 -1.62
CA GLY A 103 12.19 4.72 -1.74
C GLY A 103 13.16 5.26 -2.79
N ILE A 104 12.96 6.54 -3.13
CA ILE A 104 13.73 7.23 -4.17
C ILE A 104 15.18 7.53 -3.77
N GLY A 105 15.47 7.64 -2.46
CA GLY A 105 16.79 8.00 -1.95
C GLY A 105 17.76 6.82 -1.81
N GLY A 106 17.33 5.60 -2.14
CA GLY A 106 18.15 4.40 -2.10
C GLY A 106 18.73 4.04 -3.47
N GLY A 107 18.66 2.76 -3.81
CA GLY A 107 19.03 2.23 -5.12
C GLY A 107 18.18 1.03 -5.50
N THR A 108 18.11 0.73 -6.80
CA THR A 108 17.39 -0.44 -7.32
C THR A 108 18.26 -1.19 -8.33
N THR A 109 18.12 -2.51 -8.38
CA THR A 109 18.74 -3.37 -9.39
C THR A 109 17.63 -4.16 -10.06
N ILE A 110 17.58 -4.11 -11.38
CA ILE A 110 16.54 -4.75 -12.18
C ILE A 110 17.21 -5.77 -13.10
N LEU A 111 16.78 -7.04 -13.00
CA LEU A 111 17.17 -8.09 -13.92
C LEU A 111 16.09 -8.26 -14.99
N ILE A 112 16.49 -8.13 -16.25
CA ILE A 112 15.60 -8.31 -17.40
C ILE A 112 16.09 -9.53 -18.18
N TYR A 113 15.19 -10.49 -18.39
CA TYR A 113 15.41 -11.61 -19.28
C TYR A 113 14.63 -11.38 -20.57
N SER A 114 15.34 -11.31 -21.69
CA SER A 114 14.77 -11.38 -23.04
C SER A 114 15.22 -12.69 -23.68
N LYS A 115 14.30 -13.36 -24.37
CA LYS A 115 14.64 -14.47 -25.27
C LYS A 115 15.37 -13.97 -26.51
#